data_AF-A0A5R9C6G1-F1
#
_entry.id   AF-A0A5R9C6G1-F1
#
_cell.length_a   1.000
_cell.length_b   1.000
_cell.length_c   1.000
_cell.angle_alpha   90.00
_cell.angle_beta   90.00
_cell.angle_gamma   90.00
#
_symmetry.space_group_name_H-M   'P 1'
#
loop_
_entity.id
_entity.type
_entity.pdbx_description
1 polymer ?
#
loop_
_entity_poly.entity_id
_entity_poly.type
_entity_poly.pdbx_seq_one_letter_code
_entity_poly.pdbx_strand_id
1 'polypeptide(L)'
;MKRNHSKQSRSEKKPSENKFDKIYYVVIAILVFILLALLTYVFIIRDNDSNQISNNISPNTELNSKPEQNTSKENVQTPTEDAQKESEDAIQEETSEADSEDPEAEESPTEEKNDSEVSNVEEAESDDPLVERAYTGKWTPIGTEQSGEHVTNFNEGSQDRVEINQAVTSVTGLDSGNIIEWWIAGDGPNRVEATVSNENKTEVYRVYLQFIKEEGWQPTRVEELSKVPAEYQ
;
A
#
# COMPACT_ATOMS: atom_id res chain seq x y z
N MET A 1 -76.10 -23.55 -60.36
CA MET A 1 -75.06 -23.29 -59.35
C MET A 1 -73.67 -23.59 -59.89
N LYS A 2 -72.67 -22.79 -59.52
CA LYS A 2 -71.28 -23.22 -59.21
C LYS A 2 -70.57 -22.02 -58.57
N ARG A 3 -70.14 -22.13 -57.31
CA ARG A 3 -69.22 -21.18 -56.65
C ARG A 3 -67.96 -21.96 -56.31
N ASN A 4 -66.81 -21.50 -56.79
CA ASN A 4 -65.53 -22.11 -56.49
C ASN A 4 -64.93 -21.38 -55.29
N HIS A 5 -64.77 -22.06 -54.15
CA HIS A 5 -64.06 -21.52 -53.01
C HIS A 5 -62.57 -21.89 -53.09
N SER A 6 -61.71 -20.86 -53.11
CA SER A 6 -60.26 -21.03 -53.00
C SER A 6 -59.89 -21.65 -51.65
N LYS A 7 -59.03 -22.66 -51.65
CA LYS A 7 -58.38 -23.19 -50.45
C LYS A 7 -56.99 -22.59 -50.35
N GLN A 8 -56.78 -21.62 -49.46
CA GLN A 8 -55.43 -21.20 -49.08
C GLN A 8 -54.76 -22.31 -48.27
N SER A 9 -53.62 -22.78 -48.73
CA SER A 9 -52.74 -23.64 -47.95
C SER A 9 -52.05 -22.82 -46.86
N ARG A 10 -52.21 -23.22 -45.60
CA ARG A 10 -51.59 -22.57 -44.44
C ARG A 10 -50.20 -23.19 -44.24
N SER A 11 -49.15 -22.49 -44.65
CA SER A 11 -47.78 -22.95 -44.41
C SER A 11 -47.42 -22.78 -42.93
N GLU A 12 -47.21 -23.90 -42.24
CA GLU A 12 -46.68 -23.92 -40.88
C GLU A 12 -45.20 -23.54 -40.93
N LYS A 13 -44.87 -22.36 -40.39
CA LYS A 13 -43.48 -21.95 -40.18
C LYS A 13 -42.93 -22.76 -39.00
N LYS A 14 -42.01 -23.68 -39.30
CA LYS A 14 -41.22 -24.40 -38.29
C LYS A 14 -40.43 -23.38 -37.45
N PRO A 15 -40.49 -23.41 -36.11
CA PRO A 15 -39.75 -22.47 -35.28
C PRO A 15 -38.24 -22.69 -35.46
N SER A 16 -37.48 -21.60 -35.55
CA SER A 16 -36.02 -21.64 -35.59
C SER A 16 -35.48 -22.00 -34.21
N GLU A 17 -34.76 -23.12 -34.12
CA GLU A 17 -34.05 -23.51 -32.90
C GLU A 17 -32.98 -22.45 -32.57
N ASN A 18 -33.12 -21.81 -31.42
CA ASN A 18 -32.18 -20.82 -30.93
C ASN A 18 -30.89 -21.52 -30.50
N LYS A 19 -29.78 -21.28 -31.21
CA LYS A 19 -28.51 -22.01 -31.02
C LYS A 19 -27.72 -21.58 -29.78
N PHE A 20 -28.33 -20.82 -28.87
CA PHE A 20 -27.66 -20.14 -27.78
C PHE A 20 -27.59 -20.96 -26.47
N ASP A 21 -28.44 -21.97 -26.30
CA ASP A 21 -28.54 -22.81 -25.09
C ASP A 21 -27.27 -23.64 -24.79
N LYS A 22 -26.24 -23.57 -25.65
CA LYS A 22 -24.96 -24.28 -25.51
C LYS A 22 -23.75 -23.36 -25.33
N ILE A 23 -23.94 -22.03 -25.31
CA ILE A 23 -22.83 -21.08 -25.19
C ILE A 23 -22.03 -21.27 -23.89
N TYR A 24 -22.71 -21.65 -22.80
CA TYR A 24 -22.08 -21.95 -21.51
C TYR A 24 -20.98 -23.03 -21.61
N TYR A 25 -21.23 -24.13 -22.34
CA TYR A 25 -20.23 -25.18 -22.55
C TYR A 25 -19.03 -24.70 -23.37
N VAL A 26 -19.24 -23.76 -24.30
CA VAL A 26 -18.15 -23.15 -25.08
C VAL A 26 -17.29 -22.24 -24.19
N VAL A 27 -17.92 -21.43 -23.33
CA VAL A 27 -17.22 -20.56 -22.36
C VAL A 27 -16.42 -21.40 -21.35
N ILE A 28 -17.00 -22.46 -20.78
CA ILE A 28 -16.27 -23.38 -19.90
C ILE A 28 -15.06 -23.99 -20.61
N ALA A 29 -15.24 -24.48 -21.85
CA ALA A 29 -14.15 -25.10 -22.60
C ALA A 29 -12.98 -24.13 -22.84
N ILE A 30 -13.27 -22.85 -23.09
CA ILE A 30 -12.26 -21.79 -23.22
C ILE A 30 -11.56 -21.53 -21.88
N LEU A 31 -12.30 -21.40 -20.78
CA LEU A 31 -11.72 -21.18 -19.44
C LEU A 31 -10.81 -22.34 -19.00
N VAL A 32 -11.24 -23.59 -19.22
CA VAL A 32 -10.43 -24.78 -18.92
C VAL A 32 -9.17 -24.84 -19.79
N PHE A 33 -9.27 -24.44 -21.07
CA PHE A 33 -8.11 -24.37 -21.97
C PHE A 33 -7.09 -23.31 -21.52
N ILE A 34 -7.55 -22.13 -21.10
CA ILE A 34 -6.68 -21.06 -20.56
C ILE A 34 -6.00 -21.53 -19.27
N LEU A 35 -6.74 -22.18 -18.36
CA LEU A 35 -6.18 -22.70 -17.10
C LEU A 35 -5.10 -23.76 -17.37
N LEU A 36 -5.36 -24.70 -18.29
CA LEU A 36 -4.36 -25.68 -18.72
C LEU A 36 -3.13 -25.04 -19.38
N ALA A 37 -3.31 -23.99 -20.18
CA ALA A 37 -2.21 -23.26 -20.80
C ALA A 37 -1.35 -22.50 -19.76
N LEU A 38 -1.95 -21.95 -18.70
CA LEU A 38 -1.21 -21.35 -17.60
C LEU A 38 -0.40 -22.40 -16.81
N LEU A 39 -0.99 -23.57 -16.53
CA LEU A 39 -0.28 -24.66 -15.85
C LEU A 39 0.91 -25.19 -16.65
N THR A 40 0.79 -25.31 -17.98
CA THR A 40 1.94 -25.71 -18.83
C THR A 40 2.95 -24.58 -19.01
N TYR A 41 2.51 -23.31 -19.05
CA TYR A 41 3.40 -22.15 -19.13
C TYR A 41 4.32 -22.04 -17.91
N VAL A 42 3.78 -22.17 -16.69
CA VAL A 42 4.58 -22.20 -15.45
C VAL A 42 5.56 -23.38 -15.44
N PHE A 43 5.16 -24.55 -15.96
CA PHE A 43 6.05 -25.70 -16.07
C PHE A 43 7.20 -25.46 -17.07
N ILE A 44 6.91 -24.88 -18.24
CA ILE A 44 7.91 -24.58 -19.29
C ILE A 44 8.92 -23.52 -18.83
N ILE A 45 8.49 -22.49 -18.10
CA ILE A 45 9.41 -21.50 -17.51
C ILE A 45 10.37 -22.18 -16.53
N ARG A 46 9.86 -23.08 -15.68
CA ARG A 46 10.66 -23.74 -14.64
C ARG A 46 11.69 -24.73 -15.18
N ASP A 47 11.44 -25.36 -16.33
CA ASP A 47 12.40 -26.26 -16.99
C ASP A 47 13.46 -25.50 -17.84
N ASN A 48 13.26 -24.22 -18.14
CA ASN A 48 14.16 -23.45 -19.01
C ASN A 48 15.32 -22.76 -18.25
N ASP A 49 15.24 -22.66 -16.92
CA ASP A 49 16.34 -22.17 -16.06
C ASP A 49 17.24 -23.33 -15.60
N SER A 50 18.04 -23.83 -16.54
CA SER A 50 19.22 -24.63 -16.24
C SER A 50 20.45 -24.00 -16.87
N ASN A 51 21.11 -23.09 -16.14
CA ASN A 51 22.57 -23.07 -16.07
C ASN A 51 23.18 -22.16 -14.98
N GLN A 52 23.93 -22.81 -14.07
CA GLN A 52 25.18 -22.34 -13.42
C GLN A 52 25.15 -21.62 -12.04
N ILE A 53 25.59 -22.40 -11.02
CA ILE A 53 26.56 -22.02 -9.95
C ILE A 53 26.03 -21.09 -8.81
N SER A 54 26.17 -21.38 -7.50
CA SER A 54 26.49 -22.63 -6.75
C SER A 54 26.29 -22.43 -5.23
N ASN A 55 25.94 -23.50 -4.52
CA ASN A 55 26.36 -23.85 -3.15
C ASN A 55 26.20 -22.82 -1.99
N ASN A 56 25.11 -22.91 -1.22
CA ASN A 56 25.10 -23.70 0.04
C ASN A 56 23.76 -23.61 0.81
N ILE A 57 23.66 -24.46 1.84
CA ILE A 57 22.66 -24.54 2.92
C ILE A 57 21.59 -25.61 2.68
N SER A 58 21.93 -26.83 3.13
CA SER A 58 20.95 -27.85 3.49
C SER A 58 20.43 -27.54 4.90
N PRO A 59 19.12 -27.60 5.16
CA PRO A 59 18.59 -27.42 6.50
C PRO A 59 18.85 -28.69 7.33
N ASN A 60 19.18 -28.54 8.61
CA ASN A 60 18.97 -29.61 9.58
C ASN A 60 18.64 -29.05 10.96
N THR A 61 17.61 -29.63 11.57
CA THR A 61 16.99 -29.15 12.80
C THR A 61 17.73 -29.68 14.04
N GLU A 62 17.87 -28.80 15.03
CA GLU A 62 18.16 -28.99 16.46
C GLU A 62 18.53 -30.38 17.01
N LEU A 63 19.56 -30.44 17.88
CA LEU A 63 19.41 -30.87 19.29
C LEU A 63 20.69 -30.72 20.14
N ASN A 64 20.63 -29.75 21.08
CA ASN A 64 21.06 -29.83 22.49
C ASN A 64 22.55 -29.90 22.94
N SER A 65 22.79 -29.25 24.10
CA SER A 65 23.89 -29.43 25.09
C SER A 65 25.13 -28.50 25.06
N LYS A 66 25.21 -27.62 26.07
CA LYS A 66 26.39 -26.92 26.65
C LYS A 66 27.13 -27.94 27.58
N PRO A 67 28.45 -27.86 27.95
CA PRO A 67 29.16 -26.61 28.29
C PRO A 67 30.70 -26.46 28.11
N GLU A 68 31.14 -25.21 28.31
CA GLU A 68 32.39 -24.69 28.92
C GLU A 68 33.81 -24.77 28.28
N GLN A 69 34.48 -23.59 28.34
CA GLN A 69 35.93 -23.31 28.55
C GLN A 69 36.96 -23.82 27.50
N ASN A 70 38.12 -23.19 27.26
CA ASN A 70 38.82 -22.07 27.91
C ASN A 70 39.89 -21.44 26.97
N THR A 71 40.30 -20.17 27.21
CA THR A 71 41.63 -19.53 26.93
C THR A 71 42.35 -19.71 25.56
N SER A 72 43.08 -18.76 24.97
CA SER A 72 43.89 -17.63 25.47
C SER A 72 44.07 -16.58 24.33
N LYS A 73 44.22 -15.27 24.57
CA LYS A 73 45.52 -14.50 24.64
C LYS A 73 46.56 -14.94 23.59
N GLU A 74 47.25 -14.08 22.83
CA GLU A 74 47.92 -12.80 23.15
C GLU A 74 48.36 -12.14 21.81
N ASN A 75 47.99 -10.89 21.46
CA ASN A 75 48.67 -9.59 21.64
C ASN A 75 49.94 -9.31 20.76
N VAL A 76 50.23 -8.00 20.58
CA VAL A 76 51.50 -7.35 20.15
C VAL A 76 51.70 -6.98 18.65
N GLN A 77 51.17 -5.78 18.32
CA GLN A 77 51.87 -4.56 17.82
C GLN A 77 52.73 -4.55 16.52
N THR A 78 52.26 -3.70 15.57
CA THR A 78 52.90 -2.50 14.93
C THR A 78 54.34 -2.04 15.31
N PRO A 79 54.96 -1.03 14.62
CA PRO A 79 54.62 -0.25 13.39
C PRO A 79 55.74 -0.29 12.30
N THR A 80 55.79 0.57 11.25
CA THR A 80 56.54 1.87 11.13
C THR A 80 56.48 2.30 9.63
N GLU A 81 56.08 3.53 9.24
CA GLU A 81 56.91 4.69 8.77
C GLU A 81 57.77 4.38 7.50
N ASP A 82 57.89 5.19 6.44
CA ASP A 82 58.10 6.65 6.23
C ASP A 82 57.40 7.11 4.90
N ALA A 83 56.78 8.30 4.79
CA ALA A 83 57.31 9.58 4.28
C ALA A 83 57.52 9.66 2.73
N GLN A 84 57.54 10.83 2.06
CA GLN A 84 57.99 12.16 2.47
C GLN A 84 57.56 13.29 1.48
N LYS A 85 57.40 14.55 1.96
CA LYS A 85 57.65 15.86 1.26
C LYS A 85 56.78 16.28 0.04
N GLU A 86 56.55 17.57 -0.28
CA GLU A 86 56.86 18.87 0.38
C GLU A 86 55.91 19.99 -0.16
N SER A 87 55.36 20.81 0.76
CA SER A 87 55.26 22.30 0.81
C SER A 87 54.85 23.18 -0.41
N GLU A 88 54.44 24.46 -0.28
CA GLU A 88 54.41 25.43 0.86
C GLU A 88 53.45 26.62 0.58
N ASP A 89 52.93 27.25 1.65
CA ASP A 89 52.64 28.71 1.87
C ASP A 89 51.80 29.60 0.90
N ALA A 90 51.14 30.71 1.33
CA ALA A 90 50.90 31.31 2.67
C ALA A 90 49.53 32.07 2.70
N ILE A 91 48.65 31.99 3.73
CA ILE A 91 48.50 32.72 5.04
C ILE A 91 48.02 34.21 4.97
N GLN A 92 47.15 34.57 5.94
CA GLN A 92 46.69 35.89 6.48
C GLN A 92 45.36 36.43 5.93
N GLU A 93 44.24 36.57 6.67
CA GLU A 93 43.90 37.03 8.06
C GLU A 93 43.98 38.56 8.33
N GLU A 94 42.82 39.14 8.69
CA GLU A 94 42.51 40.22 9.68
C GLU A 94 41.03 40.63 9.44
N THR A 95 40.04 40.36 10.32
CA THR A 95 39.69 40.92 11.66
C THR A 95 39.11 42.36 11.65
N SER A 96 37.86 42.52 12.09
CA SER A 96 37.39 43.59 13.00
C SER A 96 35.90 43.44 13.39
N GLU A 97 35.63 43.72 14.67
CA GLU A 97 34.32 43.78 15.35
C GLU A 97 33.64 45.16 15.10
N ALA A 98 32.50 45.60 15.65
CA ALA A 98 31.62 45.17 16.76
C ALA A 98 30.20 45.76 16.51
N ASP A 99 29.09 45.07 16.82
CA ASP A 99 28.29 45.13 18.07
C ASP A 99 27.12 46.16 18.06
N SER A 100 25.92 45.70 18.45
CA SER A 100 24.90 46.42 19.25
C SER A 100 23.56 45.64 19.38
N GLU A 101 23.35 45.06 20.57
CA GLU A 101 22.09 44.94 21.34
C GLU A 101 20.88 44.06 20.85
N ASP A 102 20.55 43.10 21.73
CA ASP A 102 19.32 42.30 21.88
C ASP A 102 18.67 42.68 23.25
N PRO A 103 17.34 42.68 23.45
CA PRO A 103 16.66 41.50 24.03
C PRO A 103 15.16 41.28 23.66
N GLU A 104 14.75 40.00 23.58
CA GLU A 104 13.38 39.44 23.84
C GLU A 104 12.21 39.96 22.95
N ALA A 105 11.14 39.24 22.58
CA ALA A 105 10.73 37.82 22.49
C ALA A 105 9.51 37.81 21.50
N GLU A 106 8.83 36.73 21.10
CA GLU A 106 8.79 35.32 21.54
C GLU A 106 8.42 34.41 20.32
N GLU A 107 7.60 33.37 20.49
CA GLU A 107 7.26 32.34 19.49
C GLU A 107 6.26 32.74 18.39
N SER A 108 6.57 32.42 17.12
CA SER A 108 5.78 31.52 16.25
C SER A 108 6.26 31.57 14.78
N PRO A 109 7.03 30.58 14.29
CA PRO A 109 7.20 30.38 12.85
C PRO A 109 6.02 29.56 12.32
N THR A 110 5.07 30.22 11.67
CA THR A 110 4.03 29.52 10.88
C THR A 110 4.72 28.81 9.72
N GLU A 111 4.98 27.51 9.83
CA GLU A 111 5.47 26.72 8.69
C GLU A 111 4.37 26.62 7.64
N GLU A 112 4.52 27.37 6.54
CA GLU A 112 3.74 27.17 5.31
C GLU A 112 4.10 25.81 4.67
N LYS A 113 3.52 24.72 5.21
CA LYS A 113 3.58 23.40 4.58
C LYS A 113 2.62 23.35 3.38
N ASN A 114 3.19 23.68 2.22
CA ASN A 114 2.87 23.11 0.91
C ASN A 114 1.40 23.18 0.46
N ASP A 115 0.91 24.40 0.18
CA ASP A 115 -0.38 24.63 -0.48
C ASP A 115 -0.37 24.15 -1.94
N SER A 116 -0.75 22.90 -2.17
CA SER A 116 -1.07 22.39 -3.53
C SER A 116 -2.08 21.23 -3.58
N GLU A 117 -2.85 20.96 -2.51
CA GLU A 117 -4.13 20.23 -2.65
C GLU A 117 -5.22 20.55 -1.58
N VAL A 118 -4.97 21.47 -0.64
CA VAL A 118 -5.85 21.69 0.54
C VAL A 118 -7.16 22.44 0.19
N SER A 119 -7.34 22.88 -1.06
CA SER A 119 -8.43 23.77 -1.51
C SER A 119 -9.87 23.23 -1.40
N ASN A 120 -10.08 22.00 -0.92
CA ASN A 120 -11.38 21.33 -0.88
C ASN A 120 -11.60 20.51 0.41
N VAL A 121 -10.93 20.93 1.49
CA VAL A 121 -10.99 20.34 2.83
C VAL A 121 -11.79 21.25 3.76
N GLU A 122 -12.71 20.66 4.52
CA GLU A 122 -13.58 21.33 5.49
C GLU A 122 -13.28 20.78 6.90
N GLU A 123 -13.01 21.67 7.85
CA GLU A 123 -12.71 21.32 9.25
C GLU A 123 -13.90 20.62 9.91
N ALA A 124 -13.62 19.66 10.78
CA ALA A 124 -14.61 18.82 11.45
C ALA A 124 -14.32 18.71 12.95
N GLU A 125 -15.36 18.79 13.77
CA GLU A 125 -15.27 18.58 15.21
C GLU A 125 -14.96 17.10 15.54
N SER A 126 -14.22 16.85 16.61
CA SER A 126 -14.05 15.54 17.23
C SER A 126 -14.12 15.63 18.75
N ASP A 127 -14.81 14.69 19.38
CA ASP A 127 -14.91 14.56 20.84
C ASP A 127 -13.77 13.69 21.42
N ASP A 128 -12.91 13.10 20.58
CA ASP A 128 -11.80 12.24 21.00
C ASP A 128 -10.60 13.10 21.46
N PRO A 129 -10.16 13.00 22.73
CA PRO A 129 -9.06 13.80 23.27
C PRO A 129 -7.68 13.46 22.69
N LEU A 130 -7.56 12.43 21.85
CA LEU A 130 -6.34 12.17 21.08
C LEU A 130 -6.25 12.96 19.77
N VAL A 131 -7.37 13.49 19.27
CA VAL A 131 -7.46 14.19 17.99
C VAL A 131 -7.02 15.65 18.17
N GLU A 132 -5.96 16.05 17.47
CA GLU A 132 -5.48 17.43 17.45
C GLU A 132 -6.20 18.26 16.38
N ARG A 133 -6.58 17.62 15.28
CA ARG A 133 -7.31 18.21 14.16
C ARG A 133 -8.12 17.13 13.44
N ALA A 134 -9.35 17.43 13.05
CA ALA A 134 -10.11 16.57 12.15
C ALA A 134 -10.68 17.36 10.97
N TYR A 135 -10.83 16.68 9.84
CA TYR A 135 -11.34 17.28 8.62
C TYR A 135 -11.99 16.26 7.68
N THR A 136 -12.83 16.77 6.80
CA THR A 136 -13.47 16.04 5.70
C THR A 136 -13.10 16.70 4.38
N GLY A 137 -13.20 15.98 3.28
CA GLY A 137 -12.86 16.49 1.96
C GLY A 137 -13.62 15.75 0.88
N LYS A 138 -13.75 16.35 -0.30
CA LYS A 138 -14.44 15.71 -1.44
C LYS A 138 -13.43 14.89 -2.26
N TRP A 139 -12.79 13.93 -1.58
CA TRP A 139 -11.83 13.00 -2.16
C TRP A 139 -12.53 12.02 -3.09
N THR A 140 -11.87 11.64 -4.19
CA THR A 140 -12.37 10.63 -5.12
C THR A 140 -12.02 9.22 -4.65
N PRO A 141 -12.84 8.20 -4.97
CA PRO A 141 -12.45 6.80 -4.80
C PRO A 141 -11.16 6.50 -5.57
N ILE A 142 -10.31 5.61 -5.03
CA ILE A 142 -9.01 5.28 -5.64
C ILE A 142 -9.08 4.35 -6.87
N GLY A 143 -10.28 3.87 -7.22
CA GLY A 143 -10.49 2.82 -8.22
C GLY A 143 -10.57 1.43 -7.57
N THR A 144 -11.18 0.48 -8.26
CA THR A 144 -11.12 -0.95 -7.90
C THR A 144 -11.33 -1.83 -9.12
N GLU A 145 -10.73 -3.03 -9.12
CA GLU A 145 -11.06 -4.09 -10.08
C GLU A 145 -12.16 -5.04 -9.54
N GLN A 146 -12.58 -4.87 -8.28
CA GLN A 146 -13.61 -5.69 -7.65
C GLN A 146 -14.98 -5.46 -8.29
N SER A 147 -15.76 -6.53 -8.46
CA SER A 147 -17.10 -6.47 -9.06
C SER A 147 -18.09 -7.41 -8.38
N GLY A 148 -19.37 -7.05 -8.43
CA GLY A 148 -20.45 -7.82 -7.80
C GLY A 148 -20.87 -7.29 -6.43
N GLU A 149 -21.15 -8.20 -5.50
CA GLU A 149 -21.42 -7.89 -4.09
C GLU A 149 -20.10 -7.86 -3.32
N HIS A 150 -19.84 -6.75 -2.63
CA HIS A 150 -18.58 -6.51 -1.93
C HIS A 150 -18.61 -7.04 -0.50
N VAL A 151 -17.52 -7.69 -0.08
CA VAL A 151 -17.25 -8.02 1.32
C VAL A 151 -15.76 -7.77 1.57
N THR A 152 -15.45 -6.78 2.40
CA THR A 152 -14.07 -6.35 2.68
C THR A 152 -13.21 -7.49 3.20
N ASN A 153 -12.12 -7.77 2.49
CA ASN A 153 -11.15 -8.79 2.86
C ASN A 153 -9.96 -8.19 3.62
N PHE A 154 -9.96 -8.26 4.95
CA PHE A 154 -8.89 -7.69 5.77
C PHE A 154 -7.56 -8.48 5.77
N ASN A 155 -7.47 -9.62 5.08
CA ASN A 155 -6.23 -10.40 5.02
C ASN A 155 -5.09 -9.62 4.35
N GLU A 156 -3.88 -9.76 4.87
CA GLU A 156 -2.68 -9.10 4.34
C GLU A 156 -2.45 -9.48 2.85
N GLY A 157 -2.06 -8.48 2.05
CA GLY A 157 -1.89 -8.65 0.60
C GLY A 157 -3.18 -8.86 -0.20
N SER A 158 -4.37 -8.77 0.42
CA SER A 158 -5.63 -8.71 -0.31
C SER A 158 -5.76 -7.42 -1.12
N GLN A 159 -6.61 -7.46 -2.16
CA GLN A 159 -6.96 -6.28 -2.93
C GLN A 159 -7.50 -5.15 -2.05
N ASP A 160 -8.43 -5.45 -1.13
CA ASP A 160 -8.93 -4.49 -0.15
C ASP A 160 -7.83 -3.83 0.67
N ARG A 161 -6.85 -4.58 1.19
CA ARG A 161 -5.75 -4.00 2.00
C ARG A 161 -4.85 -3.09 1.18
N VAL A 162 -4.57 -3.45 -0.08
CA VAL A 162 -3.81 -2.60 -1.01
C VAL A 162 -4.58 -1.31 -1.32
N GLU A 163 -5.87 -1.43 -1.65
CA GLU A 163 -6.73 -0.30 -2.00
C GLU A 163 -6.99 0.64 -0.80
N ILE A 164 -7.14 0.09 0.41
CA ILE A 164 -7.25 0.88 1.66
C ILE A 164 -5.94 1.64 1.92
N ASN A 165 -4.77 1.00 1.81
CA ASN A 165 -3.48 1.66 2.02
C ASN A 165 -3.27 2.80 1.00
N GLN A 166 -3.63 2.59 -0.28
CA GLN A 166 -3.60 3.64 -1.31
C GLN A 166 -4.54 4.81 -0.99
N ALA A 167 -5.74 4.54 -0.50
CA ALA A 167 -6.68 5.59 -0.09
C ALA A 167 -6.24 6.33 1.18
N VAL A 168 -5.58 5.67 2.13
CA VAL A 168 -5.01 6.30 3.32
C VAL A 168 -3.82 7.19 2.98
N THR A 169 -2.89 6.71 2.17
CA THR A 169 -1.68 7.46 1.77
C THR A 169 -2.03 8.68 0.90
N SER A 170 -3.06 8.59 0.06
CA SER A 170 -3.50 9.72 -0.78
C SER A 170 -4.03 10.94 -0.01
N VAL A 171 -4.50 10.78 1.24
CA VAL A 171 -5.05 11.88 2.06
C VAL A 171 -4.21 12.26 3.27
N THR A 172 -3.26 11.42 3.65
CA THR A 172 -2.31 11.67 4.75
C THR A 172 -0.95 12.16 4.25
N GLY A 173 -0.62 11.93 2.97
CA GLY A 173 0.71 12.23 2.42
C GLY A 173 1.83 11.33 2.94
N LEU A 174 1.52 10.31 3.75
CA LEU A 174 2.48 9.33 4.22
C LEU A 174 3.02 8.50 3.06
N ASP A 175 4.32 8.24 3.08
CA ASP A 175 4.97 7.35 2.12
C ASP A 175 4.52 5.89 2.37
N SER A 176 3.94 5.27 1.34
CA SER A 176 3.45 3.89 1.38
C SER A 176 4.54 2.85 1.66
N GLY A 177 5.82 3.19 1.43
CA GLY A 177 6.95 2.34 1.80
C GLY A 177 7.33 2.41 3.29
N ASN A 178 6.91 3.45 4.00
CA ASN A 178 7.41 3.84 5.33
C ASN A 178 6.27 4.14 6.32
N ILE A 179 5.17 3.37 6.20
CA ILE A 179 3.93 3.50 6.98
C ILE A 179 3.75 2.31 7.92
N ILE A 180 3.39 2.58 9.18
CA ILE A 180 3.00 1.55 10.15
C ILE A 180 1.47 1.50 10.22
N GLU A 181 0.89 0.35 9.87
CA GLU A 181 -0.54 0.07 10.02
C GLU A 181 -0.81 -0.48 11.44
N TRP A 182 -1.39 0.36 12.31
CA TRP A 182 -1.71 -0.01 13.70
C TRP A 182 -3.04 -0.76 13.80
N TRP A 183 -4.02 -0.33 13.03
CA TRP A 183 -5.38 -0.85 13.05
C TRP A 183 -6.04 -0.65 11.70
N ILE A 184 -6.65 -1.70 11.15
CA ILE A 184 -7.55 -1.61 9.98
C ILE A 184 -8.72 -2.56 10.23
N ALA A 185 -9.91 -2.00 10.44
CA ALA A 185 -11.12 -2.78 10.73
C ALA A 185 -12.37 -2.13 10.16
N GLY A 186 -13.47 -2.90 10.09
CA GLY A 186 -14.74 -2.40 9.57
C GLY A 186 -15.49 -1.49 10.54
N ASP A 187 -15.75 -0.25 10.13
CA ASP A 187 -16.60 0.72 10.84
C ASP A 187 -18.09 0.59 10.42
N GLY A 188 -18.58 -0.64 10.27
CA GLY A 188 -19.93 -0.93 9.80
C GLY A 188 -20.06 -1.13 8.27
N PRO A 189 -21.28 -1.02 7.69
CA PRO A 189 -21.55 -1.51 6.34
C PRO A 189 -20.71 -0.80 5.27
N ASN A 190 -19.83 -1.56 4.60
CA ASN A 190 -18.90 -1.06 3.58
C ASN A 190 -17.99 0.09 4.06
N ARG A 191 -17.75 0.22 5.38
CA ARG A 191 -16.85 1.23 5.94
C ARG A 191 -15.64 0.61 6.62
N VAL A 192 -14.55 1.35 6.65
CA VAL A 192 -13.30 1.00 7.33
C VAL A 192 -12.79 2.18 8.13
N GLU A 193 -12.27 1.90 9.32
CA GLU A 193 -11.39 2.80 10.06
C GLU A 193 -9.96 2.24 9.95
N ALA A 194 -9.01 3.10 9.58
CA ALA A 194 -7.60 2.79 9.50
C ALA A 194 -6.79 3.76 10.38
N THR A 195 -6.09 3.25 11.40
CA THR A 195 -5.11 4.04 12.17
C THR A 195 -3.69 3.70 11.69
N VAL A 196 -2.94 4.71 11.29
CA VAL A 196 -1.60 4.61 10.70
C VAL A 196 -0.65 5.62 11.30
N SER A 197 0.66 5.39 11.19
CA SER A 197 1.68 6.43 11.43
C SER A 197 2.85 6.34 10.47
N ASN A 198 3.66 7.39 10.39
CA ASN A 198 5.02 7.27 9.90
C ASN A 198 5.88 6.35 10.81
N GLU A 199 7.04 5.89 10.36
CA GLU A 199 7.91 5.00 11.15
C GLU A 199 8.31 5.57 12.51
N ASN A 200 8.54 6.88 12.58
CA ASN A 200 8.95 7.60 13.79
C ASN A 200 7.81 7.84 14.78
N LYS A 201 6.56 7.55 14.38
CA LYS A 201 5.31 7.78 15.14
C LYS A 201 5.08 9.26 15.52
N THR A 202 5.65 10.19 14.75
CA THR A 202 5.47 11.64 14.94
C THR A 202 4.30 12.19 14.13
N GLU A 203 3.88 11.48 13.09
CA GLU A 203 2.70 11.79 12.28
C GLU A 203 1.79 10.56 12.38
N VAL A 204 0.64 10.72 13.04
CA VAL A 204 -0.31 9.64 13.32
C VAL A 204 -1.68 10.09 12.82
N TYR A 205 -2.33 9.24 12.03
CA TYR A 205 -3.63 9.55 11.42
C TYR A 205 -4.63 8.44 11.68
N ARG A 206 -5.89 8.82 11.91
CA ARG A 206 -7.05 7.94 11.78
C ARG A 206 -7.84 8.35 10.54
N VAL A 207 -8.04 7.43 9.62
CA VAL A 207 -8.71 7.68 8.34
C VAL A 207 -9.96 6.80 8.25
N TYR A 208 -11.08 7.43 7.92
CA TYR A 208 -12.37 6.78 7.71
C TYR A 208 -12.65 6.63 6.22
N LEU A 209 -12.92 5.42 5.78
CA LEU A 209 -13.16 5.08 4.38
C LEU A 209 -14.53 4.45 4.17
N GLN A 210 -15.11 4.72 3.01
CA GLN A 210 -16.34 4.12 2.51
C GLN A 210 -16.04 3.46 1.17
N PHE A 211 -16.36 2.17 1.02
CA PHE A 211 -16.30 1.51 -0.28
C PHE A 211 -17.49 1.96 -1.12
N ILE A 212 -17.19 2.47 -2.32
CA ILE A 212 -18.15 2.86 -3.35
C ILE A 212 -18.15 1.76 -4.42
N LYS A 213 -19.33 1.18 -4.68
CA LYS A 213 -19.47 0.02 -5.56
C LYS A 213 -18.98 0.36 -6.98
N GLU A 214 -18.10 -0.48 -7.52
CA GLU A 214 -17.45 -0.32 -8.84
C GLU A 214 -16.51 0.89 -8.96
N GLU A 215 -16.29 1.65 -7.88
CA GLU A 215 -15.37 2.80 -7.84
C GLU A 215 -14.24 2.64 -6.80
N GLY A 216 -14.41 1.78 -5.79
CA GLY A 216 -13.36 1.43 -4.83
C GLY A 216 -13.44 2.16 -3.49
N TRP A 217 -12.35 2.12 -2.73
CA TRP A 217 -12.26 2.77 -1.42
C TRP A 217 -12.12 4.29 -1.54
N GLN A 218 -13.01 5.02 -0.86
CA GLN A 218 -13.02 6.47 -0.81
C GLN A 218 -12.78 6.96 0.63
N PRO A 219 -11.79 7.83 0.88
CA PRO A 219 -11.67 8.57 2.13
C PRO A 219 -12.89 9.48 2.38
N THR A 220 -13.27 9.65 3.65
CA THR A 220 -14.45 10.43 4.06
C THR A 220 -14.17 11.39 5.22
N ARG A 221 -13.26 11.03 6.13
CA ARG A 221 -12.76 11.86 7.23
C ARG A 221 -11.32 11.46 7.53
N VAL A 222 -10.50 12.44 7.89
CA VAL A 222 -9.15 12.24 8.44
C VAL A 222 -9.09 12.93 9.80
N GLU A 223 -8.43 12.30 10.75
CA GLU A 223 -8.09 12.86 12.05
C GLU A 223 -6.58 12.75 12.26
N GLU A 224 -5.93 13.87 12.57
CA GLU A 224 -4.55 13.95 13.05
C GLU A 224 -4.56 13.64 14.56
N LEU A 225 -3.79 12.64 14.97
CA LEU A 225 -3.72 12.20 16.37
C LEU A 225 -2.39 12.61 17.02
N SER A 226 -2.47 13.12 18.25
CA SER A 226 -1.30 13.50 19.09
C SER A 226 -0.31 12.36 19.35
N LYS A 227 -0.74 11.10 19.18
CA LYS A 227 0.04 9.88 19.36
C LYS A 227 -0.76 8.66 18.89
N VAL A 228 -0.06 7.54 18.70
CA VAL A 228 -0.68 6.22 18.51
C VAL A 228 -1.54 5.88 19.74
N PRO A 229 -2.82 5.46 19.57
CA PRO A 229 -3.66 4.98 20.67
C PRO A 229 -3.00 3.86 21.47
N ALA A 230 -3.32 3.75 22.76
CA ALA A 230 -2.61 2.88 23.69
C ALA A 230 -2.99 1.40 23.53
N GLU A 231 -4.17 1.13 22.97
CA GLU A 231 -4.72 -0.18 22.64
C GLU A 231 -4.03 -0.88 21.47
N TYR A 232 -3.18 -0.17 20.71
CA TYR A 232 -2.42 -0.71 19.57
C TYR A 232 -0.92 -0.94 19.88
N GLN A 233 -0.49 -0.77 21.13
CA GLN A 233 0.92 -0.82 21.57
C GLN A 233 1.21 -2.02 22.51
#